data_AF-A0A388Q3L2-F1
#
_entry.id   AF-A0A388Q3L2-F1
#
_cell.length_a   1.000
_cell.length_b   1.000
_cell.length_c   1.000
_cell.angle_alpha   90.00
_cell.angle_beta   90.00
_cell.angle_gamma   90.00
#
_symmetry.space_group_name_H-M   'P 1'
#
loop_
_entity.id
_entity.type
_entity.pdbx_description
1 polymer ?
#
loop_
_entity_poly.entity_id
_entity_poly.type
_entity_poly.pdbx_seq_one_letter_code
_entity_poly.pdbx_strand_id
1 'polypeptide(L)'
;MLFLYLIGIFITLYLRIKMNLEAIEVEKNNAEISYLKSQINPHFLFNTFNSIYSLAIKENAERTANGMLKLSGMMRYVVSESSSDFVPLEKELTYINNFIELQKLRLDKGVKLNYELDGSFEDKRIAPLLLIPFIENAFKHGVNPDEDSSIIIRIIIDEDKLHLFVENNKVTTHHEMNEKMGFGIGNTRNRLKLLYPSNHTIVIIDTNRKYQVNLKLNLL
;
A
#
# COMPACT_ATOMS: atom_id res chain seq x y z
N MET A 1 38.84 -13.84 -39.10
CA MET A 1 37.73 -12.91 -39.38
C MET A 1 36.37 -13.60 -39.36
N LEU A 2 36.10 -14.61 -40.20
CA LEU A 2 34.79 -15.30 -40.27
C LEU A 2 34.35 -15.93 -38.93
N PHE A 3 35.26 -16.55 -38.20
CA PHE A 3 34.99 -17.18 -36.90
C PHE A 3 34.53 -16.18 -35.82
N LEU A 4 35.18 -15.02 -35.74
CA LEU A 4 34.79 -13.95 -34.82
C LEU A 4 33.41 -13.36 -35.18
N TYR A 5 33.10 -13.27 -36.46
CA TYR A 5 31.79 -12.83 -36.94
C TYR A 5 30.69 -13.82 -36.57
N LEU A 6 30.93 -15.13 -36.72
CA LEU A 6 30.00 -16.18 -36.30
C LEU A 6 29.77 -16.17 -34.79
N ILE A 7 30.83 -15.97 -33.99
CA ILE A 7 30.69 -15.82 -32.52
C ILE A 7 29.83 -14.60 -32.18
N GLY A 8 30.06 -13.45 -32.84
CA GLY A 8 29.25 -12.24 -32.63
C GLY A 8 27.76 -12.45 -32.94
N ILE A 9 27.45 -13.16 -34.03
CA ILE A 9 26.07 -13.54 -34.36
C ILE A 9 25.50 -14.45 -33.27
N PHE A 10 26.23 -15.49 -32.86
CA PHE A 10 25.77 -16.41 -31.81
C PHE A 10 25.50 -15.70 -30.47
N ILE A 11 26.39 -14.79 -30.05
CA ILE A 11 26.20 -13.99 -28.83
C ILE A 11 24.96 -13.11 -28.97
N THR A 12 24.78 -12.44 -30.10
CA THR A 12 23.61 -11.56 -30.33
C THR A 12 22.31 -12.36 -30.35
N LEU A 13 22.32 -13.54 -30.97
CA LEU A 13 21.17 -14.44 -31.02
C LEU A 13 20.83 -14.96 -29.62
N TYR A 14 21.84 -15.37 -28.85
CA TYR A 14 21.69 -15.82 -27.47
C TYR A 14 21.11 -14.72 -26.59
N LEU A 15 21.63 -13.49 -26.69
CA LEU A 15 21.10 -12.33 -25.96
C LEU A 15 19.64 -12.03 -26.33
N ARG A 16 19.29 -12.05 -27.63
CA ARG A 16 17.89 -11.86 -28.08
C ARG A 16 16.95 -12.94 -27.55
N ILE A 17 17.37 -14.21 -27.61
CA ILE A 17 16.57 -15.33 -27.09
C ILE A 17 16.36 -15.16 -25.59
N LYS A 18 17.42 -14.82 -24.85
CA LYS A 18 17.33 -14.59 -23.40
C LYS A 18 16.39 -13.44 -23.06
N MET A 19 16.51 -12.30 -23.74
CA MET A 19 15.60 -11.15 -23.55
C MET A 19 14.15 -11.50 -23.87
N ASN A 20 13.90 -12.25 -24.94
CA ASN A 20 12.54 -12.70 -25.28
C ASN A 20 11.97 -13.67 -24.24
N LEU A 21 12.79 -14.59 -23.71
CA LEU A 21 12.36 -15.49 -22.64
C LEU A 21 11.99 -14.72 -21.37
N GLU A 22 12.82 -13.76 -20.97
CA GLU A 22 12.53 -12.88 -19.83
C GLU A 22 11.24 -12.08 -20.06
N ALA A 23 11.03 -11.55 -21.27
CA ALA A 23 9.80 -10.82 -21.61
C ALA A 23 8.55 -11.71 -21.54
N ILE A 24 8.62 -12.95 -22.08
CA ILE A 24 7.52 -13.92 -22.04
C ILE A 24 7.19 -14.30 -20.58
N GLU A 25 8.21 -14.47 -19.74
CA GLU A 25 8.02 -14.80 -18.32
C GLU A 25 7.34 -13.65 -17.55
N VAL A 26 7.74 -12.41 -17.82
CA VAL A 26 7.07 -11.21 -17.29
C VAL A 26 5.62 -11.14 -17.76
N GLU A 27 5.36 -11.35 -19.05
CA GLU A 27 4.01 -11.34 -19.62
C GLU A 27 3.12 -12.42 -19.00
N LYS A 28 3.64 -13.64 -18.85
CA LYS A 28 2.95 -14.76 -18.20
C LYS A 28 2.60 -14.43 -16.75
N ASN A 29 3.55 -13.91 -15.98
CA ASN A 29 3.31 -13.51 -14.59
C ASN A 29 2.24 -12.41 -14.50
N ASN A 30 2.29 -11.42 -15.39
CA ASN A 30 1.27 -10.37 -15.46
C ASN A 30 -0.11 -10.92 -15.81
N ALA A 31 -0.19 -11.90 -16.73
CA ALA A 31 -1.42 -12.57 -17.10
C ALA A 31 -1.99 -13.40 -15.93
N GLU A 32 -1.15 -14.12 -15.21
CA GLU A 32 -1.55 -14.89 -14.02
C GLU A 32 -2.04 -13.98 -12.89
N ILE A 33 -1.35 -12.87 -12.62
CA ILE A 33 -1.79 -11.85 -11.66
C ILE A 33 -3.13 -11.25 -12.10
N SER A 34 -3.29 -10.92 -13.38
CA SER A 34 -4.54 -10.37 -13.91
C SER A 34 -5.68 -11.38 -13.82
N TYR A 35 -5.41 -12.65 -14.10
CA TYR A 35 -6.36 -13.74 -13.95
C TYR A 35 -6.79 -13.93 -12.49
N LEU A 36 -5.84 -13.98 -11.54
CA LEU A 36 -6.12 -14.06 -10.11
C LEU A 36 -6.92 -12.84 -9.62
N LYS A 37 -6.58 -11.63 -10.08
CA LYS A 37 -7.37 -10.42 -9.81
C LYS A 37 -8.80 -10.53 -10.35
N SER A 38 -8.97 -11.11 -11.54
CA SER A 38 -10.29 -11.28 -12.16
C SER A 38 -11.21 -12.28 -11.43
N GLN A 39 -10.64 -13.21 -10.64
CA GLN A 39 -11.44 -14.11 -9.81
C GLN A 39 -12.18 -13.37 -8.68
N ILE A 40 -11.71 -12.18 -8.29
CA ILE A 40 -12.47 -11.25 -7.46
C ILE A 40 -13.40 -10.48 -8.39
N ASN A 41 -14.70 -10.75 -8.35
CA ASN A 41 -15.69 -9.98 -9.13
C ASN A 41 -15.94 -8.63 -8.42
N PRO A 42 -15.36 -7.51 -8.88
CA PRO A 42 -15.45 -6.24 -8.17
C PRO A 42 -16.89 -5.73 -8.17
N HIS A 43 -17.63 -5.99 -9.26
CA HIS A 43 -19.02 -5.62 -9.39
C HIS A 43 -19.90 -6.34 -8.36
N PHE A 44 -19.67 -7.64 -8.14
CA PHE A 44 -20.36 -8.37 -7.08
C PHE A 44 -20.10 -7.74 -5.71
N LEU A 45 -18.83 -7.47 -5.37
CA LEU A 45 -18.46 -6.87 -4.08
C LEU A 45 -19.07 -5.47 -3.88
N PHE A 46 -19.05 -4.60 -4.90
CA PHE A 46 -19.72 -3.29 -4.82
C PHE A 46 -21.21 -3.43 -4.58
N ASN A 47 -21.88 -4.35 -5.28
CA ASN A 47 -23.29 -4.59 -5.09
C ASN A 47 -23.58 -5.12 -3.68
N THR A 48 -22.78 -6.06 -3.18
CA THR A 48 -22.90 -6.58 -1.81
C THR A 48 -22.76 -5.46 -0.78
N PHE A 49 -21.73 -4.61 -0.87
CA PHE A 49 -21.55 -3.51 0.07
C PHE A 49 -22.68 -2.48 -0.02
N ASN A 50 -23.17 -2.15 -1.21
CA ASN A 50 -24.29 -1.24 -1.39
C ASN A 50 -25.60 -1.81 -0.83
N SER A 51 -25.84 -3.11 -0.98
CA SER A 51 -26.99 -3.78 -0.36
C SER A 51 -26.92 -3.75 1.16
N ILE A 52 -25.75 -4.05 1.76
CA ILE A 52 -25.56 -4.01 3.21
C ILE A 52 -25.64 -2.56 3.73
N TYR A 53 -25.09 -1.59 3.01
CA TYR A 53 -25.24 -0.16 3.30
C TYR A 53 -26.72 0.25 3.36
N SER A 54 -27.50 -0.13 2.33
CA SER A 54 -28.93 0.20 2.26
C SER A 54 -29.72 -0.45 3.41
N LEU A 55 -29.37 -1.69 3.78
CA LEU A 55 -29.95 -2.38 4.94
C LEU A 55 -29.60 -1.67 6.25
N ALA A 56 -28.33 -1.29 6.44
CA ALA A 56 -27.87 -0.59 7.63
C ALA A 56 -28.58 0.76 7.81
N ILE A 57 -28.81 1.52 6.73
CA ILE A 57 -29.60 2.76 6.77
C ILE A 57 -31.04 2.46 7.19
N LYS A 58 -31.68 1.42 6.62
CA LYS A 58 -33.04 1.01 6.97
C LYS A 58 -33.18 0.61 8.45
N GLU A 59 -32.13 0.05 9.04
CA GLU A 59 -32.07 -0.37 10.44
C GLU A 59 -31.57 0.74 11.39
N ASN A 60 -31.37 1.97 10.90
CA ASN A 60 -30.78 3.09 11.66
C ASN A 60 -29.38 2.77 12.25
N ALA A 61 -28.63 1.86 11.61
CA ALA A 61 -27.29 1.46 12.00
C ALA A 61 -26.23 2.35 11.32
N GLU A 62 -26.23 3.65 11.65
CA GLU A 62 -25.39 4.67 10.99
C GLU A 62 -23.89 4.33 11.01
N ARG A 63 -23.38 3.79 12.13
CA ARG A 63 -21.96 3.37 12.23
C ARG A 63 -21.61 2.26 11.24
N THR A 64 -22.52 1.30 11.06
CA THR A 64 -22.36 0.21 10.09
C THR A 64 -22.42 0.74 8.67
N ALA A 65 -23.39 1.61 8.36
CA ALA A 65 -23.52 2.22 7.04
C ALA A 65 -22.26 3.03 6.67
N ASN A 66 -21.76 3.87 7.58
CA ASN A 66 -20.53 4.63 7.37
C ASN A 66 -19.31 3.73 7.14
N GLY A 67 -19.18 2.63 7.89
CA GLY A 67 -18.13 1.63 7.68
C GLY A 67 -18.21 0.99 6.28
N MET A 68 -19.41 0.61 5.83
CA MET A 68 -19.62 0.01 4.50
C MET A 68 -19.28 0.99 3.37
N LEU A 69 -19.63 2.27 3.52
CA LEU A 69 -19.30 3.30 2.54
C LEU A 69 -17.78 3.49 2.40
N LYS A 70 -17.06 3.55 3.52
CA LYS A 70 -15.59 3.66 3.54
C LYS A 70 -14.93 2.45 2.89
N LEU A 71 -15.39 1.24 3.22
CA LEU A 71 -14.87 0.00 2.63
C LEU A 71 -15.12 -0.07 1.12
N SER A 72 -16.31 0.32 0.66
CA SER A 72 -16.65 0.41 -0.76
C SER A 72 -15.74 1.38 -1.51
N GLY A 73 -15.48 2.56 -0.93
CA GLY A 73 -14.53 3.54 -1.48
C GLY A 73 -13.11 2.99 -1.57
N MET A 74 -12.63 2.30 -0.53
CA MET A 74 -11.31 1.66 -0.52
C MET A 74 -11.19 0.57 -1.59
N MET A 75 -12.19 -0.30 -1.73
CA MET A 75 -12.17 -1.35 -2.76
C MET A 75 -12.18 -0.77 -4.17
N ARG A 76 -12.93 0.33 -4.39
CA ARG A 76 -12.91 1.05 -5.66
C ARG A 76 -11.51 1.53 -6.01
N TYR A 77 -10.84 2.18 -5.07
CA TYR A 77 -9.47 2.65 -5.25
C TYR A 77 -8.50 1.51 -5.62
N VAL A 78 -8.54 0.39 -4.89
CA VAL A 78 -7.68 -0.76 -5.17
C VAL A 78 -7.93 -1.34 -6.57
N VAL A 79 -9.19 -1.41 -7.00
CA VAL A 79 -9.54 -2.01 -8.30
C VAL A 79 -9.26 -1.05 -9.47
N SER A 80 -9.59 0.24 -9.35
CA SER A 80 -9.49 1.20 -10.46
C SER A 80 -8.11 1.83 -10.60
N GLU A 81 -7.41 2.03 -9.48
CA GLU A 81 -6.20 2.86 -9.47
C GLU A 81 -4.91 2.05 -9.35
N SER A 82 -4.95 0.80 -8.86
CA SER A 82 -3.73 0.01 -8.59
C SER A 82 -2.89 -0.35 -9.83
N SER A 83 -3.45 -0.19 -11.03
CA SER A 83 -2.77 -0.43 -12.31
C SER A 83 -2.12 0.83 -12.90
N SER A 84 -2.39 2.01 -12.34
CA SER A 84 -1.79 3.27 -12.80
C SER A 84 -0.43 3.49 -12.14
N ASP A 85 0.52 4.08 -12.89
CA ASP A 85 1.83 4.44 -12.32
C ASP A 85 1.69 5.54 -11.25
N PHE A 86 0.84 6.53 -11.51
CA PHE A 86 0.60 7.68 -10.62
C PHE A 86 -0.87 8.11 -10.60
N VAL A 87 -1.32 8.52 -9.42
CA VAL A 87 -2.68 9.02 -9.13
C VAL A 87 -2.63 10.36 -8.41
N PRO A 88 -3.71 11.16 -8.40
CA PRO A 88 -3.79 12.34 -7.55
C PRO A 88 -3.53 11.99 -6.09
N LEU A 89 -2.69 12.77 -5.41
CA LEU A 89 -2.33 12.56 -4.01
C LEU A 89 -3.57 12.55 -3.11
N GLU A 90 -4.57 13.37 -3.43
CA GLU A 90 -5.87 13.39 -2.76
C GLU A 90 -6.53 11.99 -2.70
N LYS A 91 -6.44 11.19 -3.77
CA LYS A 91 -7.04 9.84 -3.78
C LYS A 91 -6.30 8.89 -2.83
N GLU A 92 -4.97 8.94 -2.81
CA GLU A 92 -4.15 8.14 -1.88
C GLU A 92 -4.42 8.54 -0.41
N LEU A 93 -4.49 9.84 -0.12
CA LEU A 93 -4.79 10.35 1.22
C LEU A 93 -6.22 10.01 1.66
N THR A 94 -7.19 10.09 0.75
CA THR A 94 -8.58 9.67 1.01
C THR A 94 -8.65 8.18 1.34
N TYR A 95 -7.90 7.34 0.62
CA TYR A 95 -7.80 5.92 0.89
C TYR A 95 -7.23 5.65 2.29
N ILE A 96 -6.11 6.31 2.64
CA ILE A 96 -5.47 6.20 3.95
C ILE A 96 -6.41 6.66 5.07
N ASN A 97 -7.09 7.79 4.90
CA ASN A 97 -8.03 8.29 5.89
C ASN A 97 -9.18 7.29 6.11
N ASN A 98 -9.75 6.73 5.04
CA ASN A 98 -10.79 5.72 5.17
C ASN A 98 -10.29 4.44 5.85
N PHE A 99 -9.07 4.00 5.55
CA PHE A 99 -8.44 2.87 6.24
C PHE A 99 -8.30 3.15 7.74
N ILE A 100 -7.74 4.29 8.12
CA ILE A 100 -7.53 4.67 9.52
C ILE A 100 -8.85 4.76 10.26
N GLU A 101 -9.88 5.39 9.67
CA GLU A 101 -11.21 5.48 10.27
C GLU A 101 -11.85 4.10 10.48
N LEU A 102 -11.66 3.16 9.54
CA LEU A 102 -12.12 1.78 9.73
C LEU A 102 -11.35 1.06 10.84
N GLN A 103 -10.03 1.24 10.93
CA GLN A 103 -9.25 0.64 12.01
C GLN A 103 -9.66 1.20 13.37
N LYS A 104 -9.92 2.51 13.48
CA LYS A 104 -10.43 3.15 14.71
C LYS A 104 -11.70 2.50 15.26
N LEU A 105 -12.58 1.99 14.40
CA LEU A 105 -13.80 1.29 14.85
C LEU A 105 -13.50 0.00 15.64
N ARG A 106 -12.31 -0.57 15.44
CA ARG A 106 -11.85 -1.82 16.06
C ARG A 106 -10.87 -1.60 17.21
N LEU A 107 -10.42 -0.36 17.43
CA LEU A 107 -9.47 -0.06 18.49
C LEU A 107 -10.19 -0.02 19.85
N ASP A 108 -9.66 -0.79 20.80
CA ASP A 108 -10.07 -0.71 22.20
C ASP A 108 -9.52 0.54 22.88
N LYS A 109 -10.09 0.90 24.04
CA LYS A 109 -9.73 2.12 24.79
C LYS A 109 -8.24 2.21 25.19
N GLY A 110 -7.52 1.09 25.20
CA GLY A 110 -6.09 1.02 25.53
C GLY A 110 -5.15 1.46 24.41
N VAL A 111 -5.64 1.62 23.17
CA VAL A 111 -4.82 1.97 22.01
C VAL A 111 -4.82 3.48 21.78
N LYS A 112 -3.66 4.11 21.90
CA LYS A 112 -3.45 5.53 21.57
C LYS A 112 -3.05 5.69 20.11
N LEU A 113 -3.96 6.20 19.30
CA LEU A 113 -3.69 6.53 17.90
C LEU A 113 -3.59 8.05 17.73
N ASN A 114 -2.45 8.53 17.27
CA ASN A 114 -2.27 9.91 16.81
C ASN A 114 -2.12 9.92 15.28
N TYR A 115 -3.07 10.53 14.58
CA TYR A 115 -3.05 10.70 13.14
C TYR A 115 -3.11 12.18 12.79
N GLU A 116 -2.14 12.64 12.01
CA GLU A 116 -1.99 14.03 11.58
C GLU A 116 -1.74 14.06 10.07
N LEU A 117 -2.53 14.88 9.37
CA LEU A 117 -2.36 15.20 7.96
C LEU A 117 -2.32 16.71 7.84
N ASP A 118 -1.24 17.24 7.29
CA ASP A 118 -1.02 18.68 7.14
C ASP A 118 -0.37 19.01 5.79
N GLY A 119 -0.67 20.21 5.27
CA GLY A 119 -0.15 20.71 4.00
C GLY A 119 -1.11 20.66 2.82
N SER A 120 -0.71 21.30 1.71
CA SER A 120 -1.50 21.36 0.47
C SER A 120 -1.15 20.21 -0.47
N PHE A 121 -2.14 19.39 -0.80
CA PHE A 121 -2.01 18.22 -1.68
C PHE A 121 -2.70 18.40 -3.05
N GLU A 122 -3.20 19.60 -3.37
CA GLU A 122 -3.77 19.92 -4.68
C GLU A 122 -2.71 19.79 -5.79
N ASP A 123 -3.15 19.32 -6.95
CA ASP A 123 -2.38 19.11 -8.19
C ASP A 123 -1.13 18.21 -8.09
N LYS A 124 -0.93 17.51 -6.97
CA LYS A 124 0.21 16.61 -6.74
C LYS A 124 -0.15 15.18 -7.05
N ARG A 125 0.83 14.39 -7.49
CA ARG A 125 0.64 12.97 -7.83
C ARG A 125 1.58 12.05 -7.07
N ILE A 126 1.10 10.85 -6.80
CA ILE A 126 1.83 9.80 -6.07
C ILE A 126 1.56 8.42 -6.69
N ALA A 127 2.51 7.49 -6.54
CA ALA A 127 2.26 6.09 -6.86
C ALA A 127 1.14 5.54 -5.94
N PRO A 128 0.11 4.88 -6.49
CA PRO A 128 -1.03 4.43 -5.68
C PRO A 128 -0.63 3.31 -4.72
N LEU A 129 -1.20 3.27 -3.52
CA LEU A 129 -0.94 2.28 -2.46
C LEU A 129 0.53 2.28 -2.00
N LEU A 130 1.22 3.40 -2.10
CA LEU A 130 2.64 3.52 -1.73
C LEU A 130 2.82 3.67 -0.22
N LEU A 131 1.96 4.45 0.42
CA LEU A 131 2.11 4.80 1.84
C LEU A 131 1.45 3.75 2.74
N ILE A 132 0.37 3.13 2.28
CA ILE A 132 -0.44 2.20 3.07
C ILE A 132 0.35 1.04 3.69
N PRO A 133 1.37 0.41 3.05
CA PRO A 133 2.04 -0.74 3.65
C PRO A 133 2.77 -0.41 4.95
N PHE A 134 3.25 0.83 5.11
CA PHE A 134 3.87 1.28 6.36
C PHE A 134 2.85 1.51 7.47
N ILE A 135 1.69 2.06 7.10
CA ILE A 135 0.58 2.33 8.01
C ILE A 135 -0.06 1.02 8.47
N GLU A 136 -0.37 0.11 7.55
CA GLU A 136 -0.86 -1.25 7.83
C GLU A 136 0.08 -2.00 8.78
N ASN A 137 1.39 -1.92 8.54
CA ASN A 137 2.38 -2.55 9.40
C ASN A 137 2.31 -2.02 10.84
N ALA A 138 2.07 -0.73 11.04
CA ALA A 138 1.93 -0.13 12.36
C ALA A 138 0.67 -0.64 13.09
N PHE A 139 -0.46 -0.77 12.41
CA PHE A 139 -1.67 -1.38 12.99
C PHE A 139 -1.49 -2.88 13.27
N LYS A 140 -0.84 -3.61 12.37
CA LYS A 140 -0.60 -5.06 12.52
C LYS A 140 0.28 -5.39 13.73
N HIS A 141 1.27 -4.55 14.03
CA HIS A 141 2.29 -4.81 15.06
C HIS A 141 2.22 -3.90 16.29
N GLY A 142 1.34 -2.90 16.27
CA GLY A 142 1.20 -1.88 17.30
C GLY A 142 -0.14 -1.87 18.00
N VAL A 143 -0.98 -2.88 17.78
CA VAL A 143 -2.30 -3.01 18.42
C VAL A 143 -2.39 -4.33 19.16
N ASN A 144 -2.48 -4.25 20.48
CA ASN A 144 -2.88 -5.34 21.37
C ASN A 144 -3.79 -4.74 22.47
N PRO A 145 -5.06 -5.19 22.60
CA PRO A 145 -5.97 -4.72 23.65
C PRO A 145 -5.47 -4.96 25.08
N ASP A 146 -4.63 -5.97 25.29
CA ASP A 146 -4.13 -6.38 26.60
C ASP A 146 -2.84 -5.65 27.03
N GLU A 147 -2.29 -4.81 26.16
CA GLU A 147 -1.06 -4.06 26.39
C GLU A 147 -1.22 -2.57 26.05
N ASP A 148 -0.42 -1.71 26.67
CA ASP A 148 -0.35 -0.29 26.28
C ASP A 148 0.12 -0.19 24.82
N SER A 149 -0.77 0.22 23.94
CA SER A 149 -0.54 0.29 22.49
C SER A 149 -0.54 1.75 22.03
N SER A 150 0.41 2.12 21.16
CA SER A 150 0.58 3.48 20.67
C SER A 150 1.02 3.47 19.21
N ILE A 151 0.29 4.19 18.38
CA ILE A 151 0.58 4.40 16.96
C ILE A 151 0.58 5.90 16.68
N ILE A 152 1.62 6.37 16.00
CA ILE A 152 1.74 7.75 15.52
C ILE A 152 1.89 7.69 14.01
N ILE A 153 1.03 8.41 13.30
CA ILE A 153 1.08 8.57 11.85
C ILE A 153 1.03 10.06 11.56
N ARG A 154 2.04 10.59 10.88
CA ARG A 154 2.04 11.96 10.37
C ARG A 154 2.34 11.97 8.88
N ILE A 155 1.53 12.70 8.13
CA ILE A 155 1.75 12.97 6.72
C ILE A 155 1.80 14.48 6.57
N ILE A 156 2.97 15.00 6.23
CA ILE A 156 3.20 16.43 6.05
C ILE A 156 3.57 16.66 4.59
N ILE A 157 2.87 17.59 3.94
CA ILE A 157 3.15 18.02 2.58
C ILE A 157 3.64 19.47 2.61
N ASP A 158 4.87 19.69 2.18
CA ASP A 158 5.48 21.02 2.07
C ASP A 158 6.00 21.20 0.65
N GLU A 159 5.41 22.14 -0.09
CA GLU A 159 5.59 22.27 -1.55
C GLU A 159 5.41 20.90 -2.23
N ASP A 160 6.40 20.43 -2.99
CA ASP A 160 6.39 19.13 -3.67
C ASP A 160 7.02 18.01 -2.82
N LYS A 161 7.17 18.18 -1.51
CA LYS A 161 7.78 17.19 -0.62
C LYS A 161 6.73 16.58 0.29
N LEU A 162 6.61 15.26 0.21
CA LEU A 162 5.85 14.47 1.17
C LEU A 162 6.79 13.88 2.21
N HIS A 163 6.44 14.08 3.48
CA HIS A 163 7.06 13.42 4.62
C HIS A 163 6.03 12.54 5.33
N LEU A 164 6.23 11.23 5.26
CA LEU A 164 5.50 10.24 6.04
C LEU A 164 6.36 9.83 7.24
N PHE A 165 5.81 10.02 8.44
CA PHE A 165 6.32 9.48 9.68
C PHE A 165 5.32 8.47 10.25
N VAL A 166 5.77 7.25 10.51
CA VAL A 166 4.97 6.22 11.19
C VAL A 166 5.80 5.63 12.32
N GLU A 167 5.25 5.61 13.53
CA GLU A 167 5.84 4.95 14.70
C GLU A 167 4.79 4.09 15.39
N ASN A 168 5.18 2.89 15.82
CA ASN A 168 4.43 2.12 16.78
C ASN A 168 5.35 1.50 17.83
N ASN A 169 4.86 1.33 19.06
CA ASN A 169 5.48 0.38 19.96
C ASN A 169 5.17 -1.04 19.52
N LYS A 170 6.10 -1.96 19.74
CA LYS A 170 5.88 -3.38 19.48
C LYS A 170 5.17 -3.98 20.68
N VAL A 171 4.06 -4.63 20.39
CA VAL A 171 3.27 -5.40 21.37
C VAL A 171 3.32 -6.88 21.00
N THR A 172 2.96 -7.75 21.94
CA THR A 172 2.79 -9.16 21.60
C THR A 172 1.61 -9.29 20.65
N THR A 173 1.85 -9.79 19.44
CA THR A 173 0.78 -10.03 18.46
C THR A 173 0.44 -11.50 18.40
N HIS A 174 -0.84 -11.86 18.49
CA HIS A 174 -1.32 -13.23 18.25
C HIS A 174 -1.32 -13.65 16.77
N HIS A 175 -0.79 -12.81 15.86
CA HIS A 175 -0.69 -13.13 14.45
C HIS A 175 0.34 -14.24 14.22
N GLU A 176 -0.12 -15.37 13.68
CA GLU A 176 0.68 -16.55 13.39
C GLU A 176 1.95 -16.23 12.60
N MET A 177 3.04 -16.93 12.95
CA MET A 177 4.38 -16.91 12.35
C MET A 177 4.46 -17.20 10.83
N ASN A 178 3.32 -17.31 10.12
CA ASN A 178 3.25 -17.81 8.74
C ASN A 178 3.27 -16.74 7.65
N GLU A 179 3.10 -15.45 7.96
CA GLU A 179 3.36 -14.38 6.99
C GLU A 179 4.80 -13.88 7.14
N LYS A 180 5.63 -14.13 6.13
CA LYS A 180 7.02 -13.64 6.07
C LYS A 180 7.05 -12.13 6.35
N MET A 181 7.43 -11.80 7.58
CA MET A 181 7.64 -10.44 8.07
C MET A 181 8.54 -9.70 7.06
N GLY A 182 8.00 -8.65 6.43
CA GLY A 182 8.77 -7.79 5.52
C GLY A 182 8.57 -7.97 4.00
N PHE A 183 7.71 -8.88 3.52
CA PHE A 183 7.46 -8.98 2.06
C PHE A 183 6.78 -7.73 1.51
N GLY A 184 5.77 -7.20 2.23
CA GLY A 184 5.08 -5.95 1.85
C GLY A 184 6.03 -4.75 1.80
N ILE A 185 6.81 -4.54 2.86
CA ILE A 185 7.78 -3.43 2.95
C ILE A 185 8.92 -3.58 1.93
N GLY A 186 9.39 -4.82 1.69
CA GLY A 186 10.37 -5.12 0.65
C GLY A 186 9.88 -4.73 -0.74
N ASN A 187 8.64 -5.09 -1.07
CA ASN A 187 8.00 -4.70 -2.33
C ASN A 187 7.84 -3.17 -2.44
N THR A 188 7.41 -2.50 -1.36
CA THR A 188 7.30 -1.03 -1.35
C THR A 188 8.64 -0.35 -1.56
N ARG A 189 9.73 -0.85 -0.94
CA ARG A 189 11.08 -0.32 -1.17
C ARG A 189 11.53 -0.48 -2.63
N ASN A 190 11.26 -1.63 -3.24
CA ASN A 190 11.59 -1.85 -4.65
C ASN A 190 10.79 -0.92 -5.56
N ARG A 191 9.50 -0.71 -5.23
CA ARG A 191 8.64 0.22 -5.97
C ARG A 191 9.08 1.67 -5.84
N LEU A 192 9.52 2.10 -4.65
CA LEU A 192 10.13 3.42 -4.44
C LEU A 192 11.38 3.61 -5.30
N LYS A 193 12.25 2.60 -5.39
CA LYS A 193 13.45 2.65 -6.25
C LYS A 193 13.10 2.76 -7.74
N LEU A 194 12.05 2.09 -8.18
CA LEU A 194 11.63 2.06 -9.58
C LEU A 194 10.94 3.36 -10.01
N LEU A 195 9.99 3.86 -9.21
CA LEU A 195 9.13 4.99 -9.58
C LEU A 195 9.68 6.35 -9.12
N TYR A 196 10.56 6.37 -8.13
CA TYR A 196 11.16 7.60 -7.58
C TYR A 196 12.69 7.51 -7.49
N PRO A 197 13.40 7.21 -8.60
CA PRO A 197 14.85 7.12 -8.58
C PRO A 197 15.46 8.45 -8.12
N SER A 198 16.31 8.40 -7.09
CA SER A 198 16.96 9.57 -6.47
C SER A 198 16.03 10.65 -5.87
N ASN A 199 14.71 10.43 -5.89
CA ASN A 199 13.68 11.37 -5.41
C ASN A 199 13.00 10.90 -4.12
N HIS A 200 13.59 9.93 -3.42
CA HIS A 200 13.09 9.47 -2.13
C HIS A 200 14.22 9.14 -1.16
N THR A 201 13.91 9.19 0.13
CA THR A 201 14.75 8.65 1.20
C THR A 201 13.84 7.94 2.18
N ILE A 202 14.21 6.72 2.55
CA ILE A 202 13.49 5.94 3.55
C ILE A 202 14.45 5.47 4.64
N VAL A 203 14.12 5.77 5.89
CA VAL A 203 14.82 5.32 7.08
C VAL A 203 13.85 4.50 7.93
N ILE A 204 14.22 3.25 8.21
CA ILE A 204 13.45 2.37 9.09
C ILE A 204 14.32 2.07 10.31
N ILE A 205 13.78 2.36 11.50
CA ILE A 205 14.39 2.05 12.77
C ILE A 205 13.55 0.94 13.41
N ASP A 206 14.16 -0.22 13.56
CA ASP A 206 13.53 -1.38 14.14
C ASP A 206 14.26 -1.81 15.42
N THR A 207 13.60 -1.66 16.56
CA THR A 207 14.13 -2.03 17.88
C THR A 207 13.24 -3.07 18.54
N ASN A 208 13.65 -3.59 19.69
CA ASN A 208 12.82 -4.54 20.45
C ASN A 208 11.52 -3.92 20.99
N ARG A 209 11.45 -2.59 21.14
CA ARG A 209 10.31 -1.90 21.75
C ARG A 209 9.50 -1.05 20.79
N LYS A 210 10.11 -0.62 19.69
CA LYS A 210 9.51 0.33 18.74
C LYS A 210 9.91 0.01 17.32
N TYR A 211 8.99 0.29 16.41
CA TYR A 211 9.18 0.26 14.97
C TYR A 211 8.83 1.64 14.41
N GLN A 212 9.73 2.21 13.61
CA GLN A 212 9.59 3.57 13.08
C GLN A 212 9.99 3.63 11.61
N VAL A 213 9.21 4.35 10.82
CA VAL A 213 9.44 4.62 9.39
C VAL A 213 9.44 6.13 9.17
N ASN A 214 10.48 6.63 8.52
CA ASN A 214 10.56 7.99 8.01
C ASN A 214 10.77 7.91 6.50
N LEU A 215 9.76 8.30 5.73
CA LEU A 215 9.82 8.38 4.27
C LEU A 215 9.71 9.83 3.85
N LYS A 216 10.71 10.31 3.12
CA LYS A 216 10.70 11.58 2.42
C LYS A 216 10.65 11.31 0.92
N LEU A 217 9.78 12.01 0.21
CA LEU A 217 9.49 11.77 -1.19
C LEU A 217 9.27 13.12 -1.89
N ASN A 218 9.87 13.32 -3.06
CA ASN A 218 9.46 14.39 -3.97
C ASN A 218 8.26 13.90 -4.79
N LEU A 219 7.15 14.62 -4.72
CA LEU A 219 5.92 14.40 -5.46
C LEU A 219 6.10 14.83 -6.93
N LEU A 220 5.19 14.36 -7.79
CA LEU A 220 5.15 14.67 -9.22
C LEU A 220 3.99 15.60 -9.57
#